data_AF-A0ABD5SPS2-F1
#
_entry.id   AF-A0ABD5SPS2-F1
#
_cell.length_a   1.000
_cell.length_b   1.000
_cell.length_c   1.000
_cell.angle_alpha   90.00
_cell.angle_beta   90.00
_cell.angle_gamma   90.00
#
_symmetry.space_group_name_H-M   'P 1'
#
loop_
_entity.id
_entity.type
_entity.pdbx_description
1 polymer ?
#
loop_
_entity_poly.entity_id
_entity_poly.type
_entity_poly.pdbx_seq_one_letter_code
_entity_poly.pdbx_strand_id
1 'polypeptide(L)' 'MPPEGYTTVTISDEVAVKLSQVMIRHDLGTMAMAIDYAAQLALDEDSMTTTELARLLYHRLQTEESTRNR' A
#
# COMPACT_ATOMS: atom_id res chain seq x y z
N MET A 1 -21.67 -10.76 1.69
CA MET A 1 -21.66 -9.54 2.52
C MET A 1 -20.91 -9.86 3.79
N PRO A 2 -20.05 -8.94 4.28
CA PRO A 2 -19.50 -9.07 5.62
C PRO A 2 -20.63 -9.02 6.67
N PRO A 3 -20.43 -9.63 7.85
CA PRO A 3 -21.34 -9.46 8.98
C PRO A 3 -21.48 -7.98 9.36
N GLU A 4 -22.58 -7.64 10.05
CA GLU A 4 -22.80 -6.28 10.54
C GLU A 4 -21.63 -5.82 11.42
N GLY A 5 -21.09 -4.63 11.16
CA GLY A 5 -19.89 -4.11 11.83
C GLY A 5 -18.54 -4.53 11.24
N TYR A 6 -18.53 -5.33 10.16
CA TYR A 6 -17.31 -5.73 9.47
C TYR A 6 -17.21 -5.09 8.08
N THR A 7 -15.99 -4.69 7.71
CA THR A 7 -15.68 -4.15 6.38
C THR A 7 -15.04 -5.24 5.53
N THR A 8 -15.48 -5.39 4.29
CA THR A 8 -14.79 -6.22 3.28
C THR A 8 -14.07 -5.30 2.31
N VAL A 9 -12.78 -5.56 2.09
CA VAL A 9 -11.96 -4.88 1.09
C VAL A 9 -11.41 -5.93 0.14
N THR A 10 -11.58 -5.71 -1.16
CA THR A 10 -10.94 -6.54 -2.18
C THR A 10 -9.56 -5.97 -2.48
N ILE A 11 -8.53 -6.81 -2.41
CA ILE A 11 -7.15 -6.46 -2.72
C ILE A 11 -6.60 -7.42 -3.79
N SER A 12 -5.57 -7.00 -4.52
CA SER A 12 -4.88 -7.90 -5.44
C SER A 12 -4.03 -8.92 -4.69
N ASP A 13 -3.74 -10.05 -5.35
CA ASP A 13 -2.86 -11.09 -4.79
C ASP A 13 -1.47 -10.54 -4.43
N GLU A 14 -0.94 -9.60 -5.21
CA GLU A 14 0.33 -8.94 -4.93
C GLU A 14 0.29 -8.17 -3.59
N VAL A 15 -0.80 -7.46 -3.32
CA VAL A 15 -0.99 -6.73 -2.06
C VAL A 15 -1.15 -7.72 -0.89
N ALA A 16 -1.86 -8.82 -1.09
CA ALA A 16 -2.00 -9.87 -0.08
C ALA A 16 -0.64 -10.51 0.28
N VAL A 17 0.24 -10.75 -0.70
CA VAL A 17 1.59 -11.25 -0.47
C VAL A 17 2.42 -10.24 0.33
N LYS A 18 2.36 -8.95 -0.02
CA LYS A 18 3.07 -7.90 0.73
C LYS A 18 2.59 -7.79 2.18
N LEU A 19 1.26 -7.82 2.41
CA LEU A 19 0.70 -7.81 3.77
C LEU A 19 1.13 -9.04 4.58
N SER A 20 1.20 -10.22 3.95
CA SER A 20 1.70 -11.44 4.60
C SER A 20 3.17 -11.29 5.02
N GLN A 21 4.00 -10.63 4.21
CA GLN A 21 5.39 -10.33 4.59
C GLN A 21 5.48 -9.34 5.74
N VAL A 22 4.60 -8.32 5.78
CA VAL A 22 4.50 -7.38 6.90
C VAL A 22 4.10 -8.13 8.18
N MET A 23 3.14 -9.05 8.11
CA MET A 23 2.76 -9.88 9.26
C MET A 23 3.94 -10.65 9.83
N ILE A 24 4.70 -11.36 8.99
CA ILE A 24 5.85 -12.16 9.42
C ILE A 24 6.96 -11.27 10.00
N ARG A 25 7.26 -10.15 9.32
CA ARG A 25 8.36 -9.25 9.71
C ARG A 25 8.10 -8.56 11.05
N HIS A 26 6.85 -8.22 11.32
CA HIS A 26 6.44 -7.46 12.50
C HIS A 26 5.68 -8.29 13.54
N ASP A 27 5.68 -9.63 13.37
CA ASP A 27 5.02 -10.60 14.25
C ASP A 27 3.54 -10.27 14.54
N LEU A 28 2.79 -9.93 13.48
CA LEU A 28 1.39 -9.53 13.58
C LEU A 28 0.48 -10.76 13.43
N GLY A 29 -0.40 -10.97 14.40
CA GLY A 29 -1.25 -12.17 14.46
C GLY A 29 -2.43 -12.18 13.47
N THR A 30 -2.74 -11.05 12.82
CA THR A 30 -3.87 -10.97 11.89
C THR A 30 -3.57 -10.07 10.69
N MET A 31 -4.27 -10.33 9.58
CA MET A 31 -4.20 -9.48 8.39
C MET A 31 -4.70 -8.06 8.65
N ALA A 32 -5.69 -7.90 9.53
CA ALA A 32 -6.18 -6.60 9.97
C ALA A 32 -5.06 -5.78 10.63
N MET A 33 -4.31 -6.37 11.56
CA MET A 33 -3.16 -5.71 12.18
C MET A 33 -2.08 -5.33 11.18
N ALA A 34 -1.85 -6.15 10.14
CA ALA A 34 -0.90 -5.80 9.08
C ALA A 34 -1.39 -4.67 8.18
N ILE A 35 -2.70 -4.59 7.92
CA ILE A 35 -3.30 -3.46 7.21
C ILE A 35 -3.16 -2.19 8.04
N ASP A 36 -3.48 -2.23 9.33
CA ASP A 36 -3.37 -1.08 10.23
C ASP A 36 -1.91 -0.63 10.37
N TYR A 37 -0.98 -1.58 10.53
CA TYR A 37 0.46 -1.30 10.60
C TYR A 37 0.98 -0.69 9.29
N ALA A 38 0.61 -1.26 8.14
CA ALA A 38 1.02 -0.74 6.84
C ALA A 38 0.40 0.65 6.57
N ALA A 39 -0.84 0.89 7.00
CA ALA A 39 -1.47 2.20 6.92
C ALA A 39 -0.78 3.22 7.83
N GLN A 40 -0.46 2.85 9.07
CA GLN A 40 0.31 3.71 9.98
C GLN A 40 1.70 4.00 9.43
N LEU A 41 2.40 2.99 8.90
CA LEU A 41 3.71 3.17 8.27
C LEU A 41 3.62 4.07 7.05
N ALA A 42 2.58 3.93 6.22
CA ALA A 42 2.35 4.80 5.08
C ALA A 42 2.02 6.24 5.51
N LEU A 43 1.27 6.42 6.61
CA LEU A 43 0.97 7.73 7.20
C LEU A 43 2.21 8.38 7.83
N ASP A 44 3.08 7.58 8.44
CA ASP A 44 4.34 8.02 9.03
C ASP A 44 5.38 8.30 7.92
N GLU A 45 5.39 7.51 6.84
CA GLU A 45 6.11 7.80 5.58
C GLU A 45 5.51 9.00 4.84
N ASP A 46 4.22 9.30 5.00
CA ASP A 46 3.54 10.54 4.55
C ASP A 46 3.91 11.79 5.40
N SER A 47 4.98 11.69 6.21
CA SER A 47 5.94 12.80 6.31
C SER A 47 6.65 13.11 4.98
N MET A 48 6.24 12.45 3.89
CA MET A 48 6.59 12.73 2.51
C MET A 48 6.33 14.20 2.20
N THR A 49 7.43 14.93 2.07
CA THR A 49 7.37 16.34 1.70
C THR A 49 6.72 16.45 0.32
N THR A 50 6.04 17.57 0.04
CA THR A 50 5.42 17.83 -1.28
C THR A 50 6.40 17.61 -2.44
N THR A 51 7.69 17.79 -2.20
CA THR A 51 8.79 17.54 -3.13
C THR A 51 8.98 16.06 -3.50
N GLU A 52 8.85 15.15 -2.53
CA GLU A 52 9.00 13.70 -2.75
C GLU A 52 7.77 13.14 -3.45
N LEU A 53 6.58 13.61 -3.08
CA LEU A 53 5.34 13.32 -3.79
C LEU A 53 5.43 13.77 -5.26
N ALA A 54 5.90 15.00 -5.49
CA ALA A 54 6.09 15.52 -6.85
C ALA A 54 7.10 14.68 -7.65
N ARG A 55 8.17 14.19 -7.02
CA ARG A 55 9.18 13.34 -7.66
C ARG A 55 8.62 11.97 -8.04
N LEU A 56 7.83 11.37 -7.15
CA LEU A 56 7.21 10.06 -7.37
C LEU A 56 6.14 10.13 -8.47
N LEU A 57 5.31 11.18 -8.47
CA LEU A 57 4.35 11.44 -9.53
C LEU A 57 5.04 11.67 -10.88
N TYR A 58 6.10 12.48 -10.91
CA TYR A 58 6.90 12.71 -12.12
C TYR A 58 7.53 11.42 -12.66
N HIS A 59 8.06 10.57 -11.78
CA HIS A 59 8.67 9.32 -12.19
C HIS A 59 7.63 8.36 -12.81
N ARG A 60 6.42 8.28 -12.25
CA ARG A 60 5.32 7.51 -12.83
C ARG A 60 4.91 8.03 -14.21
N LEU A 61 4.77 9.35 -14.35
CA LEU A 61 4.43 9.99 -15.63
C LEU A 61 5.43 9.64 -16.73
N GLN A 62 6.74 9.63 -16.44
CA GLN A 62 7.76 9.24 -17.42
C GLN A 62 7.73 7.74 -17.78
N THR A 63 7.42 6.89 -16.81
CA THR A 63 7.29 5.44 -17.05
C THR A 63 6.08 5.15 -17.94
N GLU A 64 4.95 5.83 -17.72
CA GLU A 64 3.76 5.70 -18.57
C GLU A 64 4.00 6.23 -19.99
N GLU A 65 4.70 7.36 -20.15
CA GLU A 65 5.07 7.92 -21.45
C GLU A 65 5.99 6.97 -22.25
N SER A 66 6.91 6.28 -21.57
CA SER A 66 7.79 5.28 -22.17
C SER A 66 7.07 4.01 -22.61
N THR A 67 5.96 3.64 -21.94
CA THR A 67 5.12 2.50 -22.32
C THR A 67 4.09 2.82 -23.40
N ARG A 68 3.75 4.10 -23.62
CA ARG A 68 2.78 4.55 -24.62
C ARG A 68 3.38 4.79 -26.00
N ASN A 69 4.70 4.87 -26.10
CA ASN A 69 5.46 5.14 -27.33
C ASN A 69 6.08 3.87 -27.96
N ARG A 70 5.46 2.70 -27.75
CA ARG A 70 5.93 1.42 -28.30
C ARG A 70 4.89 0.73 -29.15
#